data_AF-A0A920C752-F1
#
_entry.id   AF-A0A920C752-F1
#
_cell.length_a   1.000
_cell.length_b   1.000
_cell.length_c   1.000
_cell.angle_alpha   90.00
_cell.angle_beta   90.00
_cell.angle_gamma   90.00
#
_symmetry.space_group_name_H-M   'P 1'
#
loop_
_entity.id
_entity.type
_entity.pdbx_description
1 polymer ?
#
loop_
_entity_poly.entity_id
_entity_poly.type
_entity_poly.pdbx_seq_one_letter_code
_entity_poly.pdbx_strand_id
1 'polypeptide(L)' 'MKTHDELDALYDEFKSNGAIIASEPKLSEFDWGVWKEFSINDLDGYIIGFGSGSKK' A
#
# COMPACT_ATOMS: atom_id res chain seq x y z
N MET A 1 12.44 -6.27 -13.74
CA MET A 1 10.97 -6.28 -13.69
C MET A 1 10.58 -5.30 -12.60
N LYS A 2 9.72 -4.30 -12.83
CA LYS A 2 9.27 -3.42 -11.74
C LYS A 2 8.26 -4.19 -10.89
N THR A 3 8.56 -4.36 -9.61
CA THR A 3 7.75 -5.08 -8.62
C THR A 3 7.15 -4.09 -7.62
N HIS A 4 6.28 -4.60 -6.73
CA HIS A 4 5.70 -3.82 -5.64
C HIS A 4 6.47 -4.02 -4.31
N ASP A 5 7.71 -4.51 -4.37
CA ASP A 5 8.47 -4.97 -3.20
C ASP A 5 8.74 -3.85 -2.20
N GLU A 6 8.97 -2.62 -2.66
CA GLU A 6 9.15 -1.45 -1.79
C GLU A 6 7.85 -1.10 -1.02
N LEU A 7 6.69 -1.26 -1.66
CA LEU A 7 5.39 -1.05 -1.01
C LEU A 7 5.11 -2.16 0.02
N ASP A 8 5.52 -3.40 -0.28
CA ASP A 8 5.38 -4.53 0.62
C ASP A 8 6.27 -4.40 1.85
N ALA A 9 7.53 -3.98 1.66
CA ALA A 9 8.44 -3.67 2.76
C ALA A 9 7.90 -2.55 3.67
N LEU A 10 7.32 -1.50 3.08
CA LEU A 10 6.72 -0.40 3.83
C LEU A 10 5.50 -0.85 4.65
N TYR A 11 4.63 -1.69 4.06
CA TYR A 11 3.49 -2.27 4.77
C TYR A 11 3.96 -3.12 5.97
N ASP A 12 4.97 -3.99 5.76
CA ASP A 12 5.52 -4.83 6.82
C ASP A 12 6.15 -4.00 7.94
N GLU A 13 6.86 -2.91 7.60
CA GLU A 13 7.39 -1.96 8.57
C GLU A 13 6.27 -1.35 9.42
N PHE A 14 5.25 -0.76 8.80
CA PHE A 14 4.11 -0.17 9.52
C PHE A 14 3.42 -1.19 10.42
N LYS A 15 3.16 -2.40 9.92
CA LYS A 15 2.52 -3.46 10.69
C LYS A 15 3.37 -3.89 11.88
N SER A 16 4.67 -4.07 11.69
CA SER A 16 5.61 -4.45 12.75
C SER A 16 5.73 -3.39 13.84
N ASN A 17 5.58 -2.12 13.46
CA ASN A 17 5.64 -0.97 14.38
C ASN A 17 4.28 -0.64 15.03
N GLY A 18 3.25 -1.46 14.79
CA GLY A 18 1.95 -1.34 15.45
C GLY A 18 1.01 -0.31 14.82
N ALA A 19 1.21 0.05 13.55
CA ALA A 19 0.26 0.90 12.83
C ALA A 19 -1.10 0.21 12.72
N ILE A 20 -2.18 1.01 12.81
CA ILE A 20 -3.55 0.52 12.67
C ILE A 20 -3.86 0.42 11.19
N ILE A 21 -3.86 -0.80 10.65
CA ILE A 21 -4.17 -1.05 9.24
C ILE A 21 -5.65 -0.73 8.98
N ALA A 22 -5.91 0.23 8.09
CA ALA A 22 -7.26 0.63 7.67
C ALA A 22 -7.74 -0.20 6.46
N SER A 23 -6.83 -0.54 5.55
CA SER A 23 -7.06 -1.47 4.45
C SER A 23 -5.81 -2.29 4.19
N GLU A 24 -5.99 -3.61 4.06
CA GLU A 24 -4.93 -4.52 3.66
C GLU A 24 -4.47 -4.27 2.21
N PRO A 25 -3.24 -4.69 1.84
CA PRO A 25 -2.74 -4.56 0.48
C PRO A 25 -3.66 -5.19 -0.56
N LYS A 26 -4.05 -4.40 -1.55
CA LYS A 26 -4.93 -4.80 -2.65
C LYS A 26 -4.30 -4.48 -3.99
N LEU A 27 -4.43 -5.41 -4.93
CA LEU A 27 -4.08 -5.21 -6.34
C LEU A 27 -5.33 -4.85 -7.14
N SER A 28 -5.19 -3.89 -8.05
CA SER A 28 -6.18 -3.50 -9.04
C SER A 28 -5.55 -3.45 -10.42
N GLU A 29 -6.23 -4.04 -11.40
CA GLU A 29 -5.81 -4.02 -12.80
C GLU A 29 -6.49 -2.88 -13.57
N PHE A 30 -5.73 -2.20 -14.41
CA PHE A 30 -6.18 -1.12 -15.27
C PHE A 30 -5.62 -1.27 -16.68
N ASP A 31 -6.19 -0.54 -17.64
CA ASP A 31 -5.70 -0.54 -19.03
C ASP A 31 -4.24 -0.09 -19.13
N TRP A 32 -3.82 0.83 -18.26
CA TRP A 32 -2.47 1.39 -18.23
C TRP A 32 -1.45 0.53 -17.46
N GLY A 33 -1.88 -0.45 -16.65
CA GLY A 33 -0.99 -1.20 -15.76
C GLY A 33 -1.67 -1.80 -14.54
N VAL A 34 -0.86 -2.14 -13.53
CA VAL A 34 -1.30 -2.70 -12.24
C VAL A 34 -1.00 -1.68 -11.13
N TRP A 35 -1.96 -1.52 -10.22
CA TRP A 35 -1.83 -0.69 -9.03
C TRP A 35 -1.93 -1.56 -7.78
N LYS A 36 -0.99 -1.40 -6.84
CA LYS A 36 -1.07 -1.98 -5.50
C LYS A 36 -1.20 -0.87 -4.48
N GLU A 37 -2.08 -1.02 -3.50
CA GLU A 37 -2.27 -0.04 -2.43
C GLU A 37 -2.66 -0.66 -1.09
N PHE A 38 -2.36 0.05 0.01
CA PHE A 38 -2.87 -0.21 1.36
C PHE A 38 -3.12 1.12 2.09
N SER A 39 -3.77 1.09 3.25
CA SER A 39 -3.94 2.29 4.06
C SER A 39 -3.84 2.03 5.56
N ILE A 40 -3.44 3.06 6.31
CA ILE A 40 -3.37 3.06 7.77
C ILE A 40 -4.25 4.18 8.34
N ASN A 41 -4.67 4.02 9.59
CA ASN A 41 -5.19 5.13 10.38
C ASN A 41 -4.01 5.80 11.09
N ASP A 42 -3.90 7.13 10.98
CA ASP A 42 -3.06 7.89 11.90
C ASP A 42 -3.76 8.11 13.25
N LEU A 43 -3.04 8.70 14.20
CA LEU A 43 -3.56 8.95 15.54
C LEU A 43 -4.48 10.18 15.62
N ASP A 44 -4.54 10.99 14.56
CA ASP A 44 -5.39 12.17 14.44
C ASP A 44 -6.74 11.84 13.77
N GLY A 45 -6.92 10.60 13.30
CA GLY A 45 -8.14 10.09 12.71
C GLY A 45 -8.20 10.19 11.18
N TYR A 46 -7.10 10.49 10.51
CA TYR A 46 -7.02 10.42 9.05
C TYR A 46 -6.67 9.00 8.57
N ILE A 47 -7.10 8.70 7.35
CA ILE A 47 -6.68 7.51 6.62
C ILE A 47 -5.64 7.92 5.59
N ILE A 48 -4.44 7.37 5.69
CA ILE A 48 -3.33 7.63 4.78
C ILE A 48 -3.16 6.43 3.84
N GLY A 49 -3.28 6.67 2.53
CA GLY A 49 -3.11 5.65 1.50
C GLY A 49 -1.70 5.67 0.90
N PHE A 50 -1.12 4.48 0.75
CA PHE A 50 0.15 4.26 0.07
C PHE A 50 -0.08 3.37 -1.14
N GLY A 51 0.55 3.69 -2.26
CA GLY A 51 0.39 2.88 -3.47
C GLY A 51 1.58 2.94 -4.41
N SER A 52 1.70 1.91 -5.23
CA SER A 52 2.70 1.81 -6.28
C SER A 52 2.10 1.25 -7.56
N GLY A 53 2.52 1.81 -8.70
CA GLY A 53 2.05 1.43 -10.03
C GLY A 53 3.12 0.73 -10.85
N SER A 54 2.76 -0.38 -11.46
CA SER A 54 3.57 -1.06 -12.49
C SER A 54 2.92 -0.85 -13.85
N LYS A 55 3.54 -0.03 -14.70
CA LYS A 55 3.03 0.28 -16.03
C LYS A 55 3.31 -0.89 -16.98
N LYS A 56 2.35 -1.19 -17.87
CA LYS A 56 2.56 -2.12 -19.00
C LYS A 56 3.60 -1.60 -20.00
#